data_AF-A0A1Z4BXH3-F1
#
_entry.id   AF-A0A1Z4BXH3-F1
#
_cell.length_a   1.000
_cell.length_b   1.000
_cell.length_c   1.000
_cell.angle_alpha   90.00
_cell.angle_beta   90.00
_cell.angle_gamma   90.00
#
_symmetry.space_group_name_H-M   'P 1'
#
loop_
_entity.id
_entity.type
_entity.pdbx_description
1 polymer ?
#
loop_
_entity_poly.entity_id
_entity_poly.type
_entity_poly.pdbx_seq_one_letter_code
_entity_poly.pdbx_strand_id
1 'polypeptide(L)' 'MLQEQIFDEIKQIPSEKLAEIYDLIHYFRIGLLHGQTTVAKPLAGQFNMGDETDDARLDYLQQRYQL' A
#
# COMPACT_ATOMS: atom_id res chain seq x y z
N MET A 1 -21.17 15.13 16.24
CA MET A 1 -19.72 14.76 16.28
C MET A 1 -19.05 15.17 14.97
N LEU A 2 -17.73 15.36 14.92
CA LEU A 2 -17.02 15.88 13.72
C LEU A 2 -17.29 15.04 12.45
N GLN A 3 -17.41 13.72 12.59
CA GLN A 3 -17.72 12.83 11.47
C GLN A 3 -19.08 13.13 10.83
N GLU A 4 -20.10 13.43 11.63
CA GLU A 4 -21.45 13.73 11.14
C GLU A 4 -21.46 15.04 10.34
N GLN A 5 -20.73 16.05 10.82
CA GLN A 5 -20.57 17.33 10.11
C GLN A 5 -19.89 17.14 8.76
N ILE A 6 -18.84 16.31 8.69
CA ILE A 6 -18.17 15.97 7.44
C ILE A 6 -19.13 15.26 6.47
N PHE A 7 -19.94 14.31 6.94
CA PHE A 7 -20.93 13.64 6.10
C PHE A 7 -22.00 14.59 5.56
N ASP A 8 -22.47 15.54 6.37
CA ASP A 8 -23.49 16.50 5.95
C ASP A 8 -22.94 17.55 4.98
N GLU A 9 -21.66 17.89 5.03
CA GLU A 9 -21.00 18.70 4.00
C GLU A 9 -20.87 17.93 2.68
N ILE A 10 -20.43 16.66 2.72
CA ILE A 10 -20.30 15.82 1.52
C ILE A 10 -21.64 15.67 0.80
N LYS A 11 -22.77 15.56 1.53
CA LYS A 11 -24.11 15.47 0.94
C LYS A 11 -24.54 16.72 0.19
N GLN A 12 -23.97 17.88 0.50
CA GLN A 12 -24.26 19.15 -0.19
C GLN A 12 -23.47 19.31 -1.49
N ILE A 13 -22.49 18.44 -1.75
CA ILE A 13 -21.64 18.50 -2.94
C ILE A 13 -22.40 17.95 -4.15
N PRO A 14 -22.41 18.65 -5.30
CA PRO A 14 -22.99 18.15 -6.55
C PRO A 14 -22.37 16.81 -6.97
N SER A 15 -23.19 15.92 -7.56
CA SER A 15 -22.77 14.56 -7.93
C SER A 15 -21.55 14.51 -8.86
N GLU A 16 -21.43 15.48 -9.76
CA GLU A 16 -20.30 15.65 -10.68
C GLU A 16 -18.95 15.90 -9.98
N LYS A 17 -18.97 16.38 -8.73
CA LYS A 17 -17.77 16.62 -7.90
C LYS A 17 -17.50 15.51 -6.89
N LEU A 18 -18.43 14.57 -6.72
CA LEU A 18 -18.25 13.45 -5.78
C LEU A 18 -17.09 12.53 -6.17
N ALA A 19 -16.75 12.44 -7.45
CA ALA A 19 -15.58 11.68 -7.90
C ALA A 19 -14.27 12.24 -7.32
N GLU A 20 -14.08 13.56 -7.38
CA GLU A 20 -12.89 14.24 -6.84
C GLU A 20 -12.79 14.06 -5.30
N ILE A 21 -13.94 14.12 -4.61
CA ILE A 21 -14.02 13.91 -3.16
C ILE A 21 -13.76 12.44 -2.79
N TYR A 22 -14.28 11.51 -3.58
CA TYR A 22 -13.99 10.08 -3.41
C TYR A 22 -12.50 9.81 -3.55
N ASP A 23 -11.85 10.34 -4.58
CA ASP A 23 -10.42 10.17 -4.81
C ASP A 23 -9.59 10.68 -3.63
N LEU A 24 -9.97 11.84 -3.06
CA LEU A 24 -9.33 12.40 -1.87
C LEU A 24 -9.48 11.48 -0.65
N ILE A 25 -10.70 11.07 -0.33
CA ILE A 25 -10.98 10.17 0.81
C ILE A 25 -10.29 8.82 0.60
N HIS A 26 -10.30 8.31 -0.63
CA HIS A 26 -9.69 7.05 -1.02
C HIS A 26 -8.16 7.11 -0.87
N TYR A 27 -7.54 8.21 -1.31
CA TYR A 27 -6.12 8.47 -1.13
C TYR A 27 -5.74 8.49 0.36
N PHE A 28 -6.50 9.19 1.20
CA PHE A 28 -6.27 9.19 2.65
C PHE A 28 -6.41 7.79 3.25
N ARG A 29 -7.44 7.03 2.87
CA ARG A 29 -7.64 5.65 3.32
C ARG A 29 -6.47 4.74 2.93
N ILE A 30 -5.99 4.85 1.69
CA ILE A 30 -4.84 4.10 1.21
C ILE A 30 -3.56 4.51 1.97
N GLY A 31 -3.33 5.80 2.18
CA GLY A 31 -2.20 6.30 2.97
C GLY A 31 -2.18 5.75 4.40
N LEU A 32 -3.36 5.61 5.02
CA LEU A 32 -3.52 5.00 6.34
C LEU A 32 -3.26 3.48 6.35
N LEU A 33 -3.50 2.78 5.23
CA LEU A 33 -3.18 1.37 5.07
C LEU A 33 -1.67 1.15 4.83
N HIS A 34 -1.03 2.00 4.04
CA HIS A 34 0.41 1.94 3.79
C HIS A 34 1.25 2.28 5.03
N GLY A 35 0.75 3.13 5.93
CA GLY A 35 1.37 3.40 7.23
C GLY A 35 1.40 2.19 8.18
N GLN A 36 0.68 1.10 7.86
CA GLN A 36 0.67 -0.14 8.65
C GLN A 36 1.57 -1.24 8.07
N THR A 37 2.16 -1.08 6.88
CA THR A 37 2.88 -2.19 6.21
C THR A 37 4.41 -2.12 6.26
N THR A 38 5.04 -1.14 6.91
CA THR A 38 6.52 -1.08 6.97
C THR A 38 7.09 -1.47 8.33
N VAL A 39 6.72 -2.66 8.81
CA VAL A 39 7.66 -3.55 9.54
C VAL A 39 7.86 -4.86 8.78
N ALA A 40 7.77 -4.85 7.45
CA ALA A 40 8.50 -5.84 6.67
C ALA A 40 9.97 -5.45 6.74
N LYS A 41 10.67 -5.97 7.76
CA LYS A 41 12.13 -5.96 7.88
C LYS A 41 12.72 -6.22 6.49
N PRO A 42 13.48 -5.28 5.88
CA PRO A 42 14.16 -5.60 4.65
C PRO A 42 15.12 -6.75 4.97
N LEU A 43 15.01 -7.88 4.26
CA LEU A 43 16.01 -8.96 4.26
C LEU A 43 17.35 -8.52 3.65
N ALA A 44 17.68 -7.21 3.69
CA ALA A 44 18.91 -6.62 3.20
C ALA A 44 20.16 -7.05 3.99
N GLY A 45 20.02 -7.93 4.98
CA GLY A 45 21.12 -8.45 5.80
C GLY A 45 21.32 -9.97 5.73
N GLN A 46 20.62 -10.72 4.87
CA GLN A 46 20.79 -12.18 4.78
C GLN A 46 21.41 -12.67 3.47
N PHE A 47 21.50 -11.83 2.44
CA PHE A 47 22.25 -12.17 1.24
C PHE A 47 23.69 -11.63 1.40
N ASN A 48 24.52 -12.40 2.11
CA ASN A 48 25.96 -12.19 2.06
C ASN A 48 26.41 -12.43 0.62
N MET A 49 26.81 -11.35 -0.06
CA MET A 49 27.28 -11.34 -1.44
C MET A 49 28.70 -11.93 -1.52
N GLY A 50 28.83 -13.20 -1.12
CA GLY A 50 30.11 -13.89 -1.01
C GLY A 50 30.04 -15.41 -1.20
N ASP A 51 28.88 -15.99 -1.52
CA ASP A 51 28.79 -17.41 -1.91
C ASP A 51 27.82 -17.52 -3.09
N GLU A 52 28.37 -17.39 -4.30
CA GLU A 52 27.68 -17.59 -5.56
C GLU A 52 27.34 -19.07 -5.72
N THR A 53 26.11 -19.44 -5.38
CA THR A 53 25.43 -20.50 -6.13
C THR A 53 24.13 -19.92 -6.67
N ASP A 54 24.08 -19.78 -8.00
CA ASP A 54 22.96 -19.20 -8.75
C ASP A 54 21.60 -19.84 -8.41
N ASP A 55 21.63 -21.07 -7.91
CA ASP A 55 20.47 -21.90 -7.56
C ASP A 55 19.57 -21.27 -6.48
N ALA A 56 20.14 -20.71 -5.41
CA ALA A 56 19.35 -20.14 -4.31
C ALA A 56 18.64 -18.84 -4.72
N ARG A 57 19.23 -18.10 -5.66
CA ARG A 57 18.63 -16.88 -6.19
C ARG A 57 17.51 -17.21 -7.18
N LEU A 58 17.68 -18.27 -7.97
CA LEU A 58 16.66 -18.73 -8.91
C LEU A 58 15.40 -19.26 -8.18
N ASP A 59 15.59 -20.09 -7.15
CA ASP A 59 14.49 -20.69 -6.38
C ASP A 59 13.63 -19.61 -5.68
N TYR A 60 14.29 -18.58 -5.13
CA TYR A 60 13.59 -17.41 -4.57
C TYR A 60 12.73 -16.67 -5.60
N LEU A 61 13.25 -16.48 -6.81
CA LEU A 61 12.54 -15.77 -7.87
C LEU A 61 11.37 -16.61 -8.39
N GLN A 62 11.54 -17.92 -8.57
CA GLN A 62 10.44 -18.81 -8.98
C GLN A 62 9.31 -18.82 -7.95
N GLN A 63 9.64 -18.94 -6.66
CA GLN A 63 8.62 -18.98 -5.61
C GLN A 63 7.86 -17.65 -5.47
N ARG A 64 8.53 -16.50 -5.68
CA ARG A 64 7.91 -15.18 -5.58
C ARG A 64 7.06 -14.82 -6.80
N TYR A 65 7.49 -15.21 -7.99
CA TYR A 65 6.79 -14.89 -9.24
C TYR A 65 5.88 -16.02 -9.72
N GLN A 66 5.81 -17.15 -8.99
CA GLN A 66 5.03 -18.34 -9.34
C GLN A 66 5.30 -18.83 -10.77
N LEU A 67 6.56 -18.77 -11.22
CA LEU A 67 7.04 -19.25 -12.52
C LEU A 67 7.60 -20.67 -12.38
#